data_AF-A0AA95MPL9-F1
#
_entry.id   AF-A0AA95MPL9-F1
#
_cell.length_a   1.000
_cell.length_b   1.000
_cell.length_c   1.000
_cell.angle_alpha   90.00
_cell.angle_beta   90.00
_cell.angle_gamma   90.00
#
_symmetry.space_group_name_H-M   'P 1'
#
loop_
_entity.id
_entity.type
_entity.pdbx_description
1 polymer ?
#
loop_
_entity_poly.entity_id
_entity_poly.type
_entity_poly.pdbx_seq_one_letter_code
_entity_poly.pdbx_strand_id
1 'polypeptide(L)'
;METIMTISGKVKYTITLEPSVWIFDDRRIDLTTYFLTKKGNYDSLEDYTKSVSKHWDREIMEGAIYPPTLKTEKKFEKEKVLTGTFGIPFKPFLANSEPADDAHTLVIHSTDGEYEVPFESAFDLILAFSDTGKPLIADGPVHVYFGDGSNQQDPIKNVSGFTVK
;
A
#
# COMPACT_ATOMS: atom_id res chain seq x y z
N MET A 1 20.72 -7.61 0.24
CA MET A 1 19.88 -6.75 -0.61
C MET A 1 19.27 -5.71 0.28
N GLU A 2 19.40 -4.44 -0.07
CA GLU A 2 18.70 -3.37 0.63
C GLU A 2 17.24 -3.41 0.21
N THR A 3 16.33 -3.59 1.18
CA THR A 3 14.86 -3.62 0.97
C THR A 3 14.23 -2.24 1.12
N ILE A 4 15.06 -1.23 1.41
CA ILE A 4 14.63 0.13 1.70
C ILE A 4 14.55 0.91 0.40
N MET A 5 13.47 1.66 0.22
CA MET A 5 13.28 2.58 -0.89
C MET A 5 13.12 4.00 -0.38
N THR A 6 13.26 5.00 -1.24
CA THR A 6 13.03 6.41 -0.85
C THR A 6 12.13 7.13 -1.85
N ILE A 7 11.38 8.12 -1.35
CA ILE A 7 10.76 9.17 -2.15
C ILE A 7 11.63 10.41 -1.99
N SER A 8 12.16 10.92 -3.10
CA SER A 8 13.13 12.02 -3.14
C SER A 8 12.82 13.00 -4.28
N GLY A 9 13.69 13.99 -4.53
CA GLY A 9 13.53 14.96 -5.62
C GLY A 9 12.93 16.28 -5.14
N LYS A 10 11.97 16.83 -5.90
CA LYS A 10 11.25 18.08 -5.55
C LYS A 10 10.19 17.85 -4.47
N VAL A 11 10.65 17.42 -3.30
CA VAL A 11 9.84 17.18 -2.10
C VAL A 11 10.45 17.93 -0.94
N LYS A 12 9.63 18.39 0.00
CA LYS A 12 10.14 19.03 1.23
C LYS A 12 10.76 18.01 2.17
N TYR A 13 10.24 16.78 2.19
CA TYR A 13 10.73 15.70 3.03
C TYR A 13 11.01 14.45 2.22
N THR A 14 12.27 14.00 2.23
CA THR A 14 12.62 12.67 1.73
C THR A 14 12.01 11.61 2.65
N ILE A 15 11.18 10.73 2.10
CA ILE A 15 10.50 9.67 2.85
C ILE A 15 11.20 8.34 2.59
N THR A 16 11.58 7.65 3.66
CA THR A 16 12.09 6.27 3.59
C THR A 16 10.94 5.28 3.70
N LEU A 17 10.90 4.32 2.79
CA LEU A 17 9.89 3.28 2.72
C LEU A 17 10.52 1.93 3.05
N GLU A 18 9.87 1.19 3.94
CA GLU A 18 10.30 -0.13 4.38
C GLU A 18 9.13 -1.11 4.19
N PRO A 19 9.16 -1.95 3.13
CA PRO A 19 8.04 -2.83 2.81
C PRO A 19 7.84 -3.99 3.78
N SER A 20 8.88 -4.41 4.52
CA SER A 20 8.79 -5.58 5.40
C SER A 20 7.90 -5.34 6.62
N VAL A 21 7.73 -4.08 7.05
CA VAL A 21 6.83 -3.71 8.16
C VAL A 21 5.39 -3.46 7.71
N TRP A 22 5.10 -3.30 6.42
CA TRP A 22 3.75 -2.99 5.93
C TRP A 22 2.74 -4.11 6.15
N ILE A 23 3.19 -5.34 6.40
CA ILE A 23 2.31 -6.44 6.80
C ILE A 23 1.59 -6.18 8.13
N PHE A 24 2.06 -5.21 8.92
CA PHE A 24 1.43 -4.75 10.16
C PHE A 24 0.71 -3.41 10.01
N ASP A 25 0.76 -2.79 8.82
CA ASP A 25 0.08 -1.52 8.56
C ASP A 25 -1.41 -1.78 8.31
N ASP A 26 -2.27 -0.98 8.96
CA ASP A 26 -3.73 -1.08 8.83
C ASP A 26 -4.25 -0.55 7.49
N ARG A 27 -3.42 0.21 6.76
CA ARG A 27 -3.75 0.73 5.42
C ARG A 27 -3.51 -0.30 4.32
N ARG A 28 -2.97 -1.47 4.64
CA ARG A 28 -2.74 -2.52 3.64
C ARG A 28 -4.08 -3.01 3.08
N ILE A 29 -4.07 -3.34 1.80
CA ILE A 29 -5.22 -3.83 1.04
C ILE A 29 -4.94 -5.22 0.47
N ASP A 30 -5.99 -6.01 0.34
CA ASP A 30 -5.95 -7.34 -0.26
C ASP A 30 -6.13 -7.23 -1.78
N LEU A 31 -5.05 -7.47 -2.52
CA LEU A 31 -5.01 -7.31 -3.97
C LEU A 31 -5.85 -8.37 -4.71
N THR A 32 -6.19 -9.48 -4.04
CA THR A 32 -7.08 -10.50 -4.61
C THR A 32 -8.52 -9.99 -4.76
N THR A 33 -8.91 -8.99 -3.95
CA THR A 33 -10.27 -8.42 -3.95
C THR A 33 -10.32 -7.00 -4.50
N TYR A 34 -9.23 -6.24 -4.37
CA TYR A 34 -9.15 -4.83 -4.74
C TYR A 34 -9.58 -4.58 -6.19
N PHE A 35 -9.04 -5.34 -7.15
CA PHE A 35 -9.32 -5.13 -8.58
C PHE A 35 -10.61 -5.79 -9.08
N LEU A 36 -11.26 -6.65 -8.29
CA LEU A 36 -12.52 -7.30 -8.66
C LEU A 36 -13.72 -6.36 -8.52
N THR A 37 -13.60 -5.35 -7.65
CA THR A 37 -14.69 -4.40 -7.40
C THR A 37 -14.60 -3.28 -8.43
N LYS A 38 -15.46 -3.30 -9.45
CA LYS A 38 -15.53 -2.23 -10.46
C LYS A 38 -15.60 -0.86 -9.77
N LYS A 39 -14.63 0.03 -10.09
CA LYS A 39 -14.57 1.43 -9.64
C LYS A 39 -15.91 2.15 -9.88
N GLY A 40 -16.75 2.23 -8.84
CA GLY A 40 -17.70 3.31 -8.67
C GLY A 40 -17.12 4.23 -7.60
N ASN A 41 -16.64 5.42 -8.00
CA ASN A 41 -16.23 6.54 -7.15
C ASN A 41 -15.95 6.20 -5.67
N TYR A 42 -14.73 5.72 -5.39
CA TYR A 42 -14.28 5.48 -4.02
C TYR A 42 -13.86 6.79 -3.36
N ASP A 43 -14.71 7.32 -2.49
CA ASP A 43 -14.32 8.39 -1.57
C ASP A 43 -13.48 7.78 -0.44
N SER A 44 -12.15 7.78 -0.62
CA SER A 44 -11.15 7.20 0.30
C SER A 44 -11.27 7.66 1.77
N LEU A 45 -11.97 8.76 2.02
CA LEU A 45 -12.25 9.28 3.37
C LEU A 45 -13.30 8.46 4.13
N GLU A 46 -14.28 7.89 3.44
CA GLU A 46 -15.43 7.24 4.09
C GLU A 46 -15.08 5.84 4.61
N ASP A 47 -14.27 5.08 3.87
CA ASP A 47 -13.78 3.77 4.32
C ASP A 47 -12.72 3.88 5.43
N TYR A 48 -11.89 4.94 5.41
CA TYR A 48 -11.00 5.27 6.53
C TYR A 48 -11.79 5.65 7.79
N THR A 49 -12.84 6.47 7.64
CA THR A 49 -13.72 6.82 8.76
C THR A 49 -14.40 5.57 9.33
N LYS A 50 -14.91 4.68 8.46
CA LYS A 50 -15.52 3.41 8.89
C LYS A 50 -14.52 2.48 9.59
N SER A 51 -13.26 2.41 9.15
CA SER A 51 -12.26 1.56 9.80
C SER A 51 -11.82 2.12 11.16
N VAL A 52 -11.65 3.45 11.28
CA VAL A 52 -11.34 4.12 12.55
C VAL A 52 -12.50 4.01 13.55
N SER A 53 -13.75 4.19 13.11
CA SER A 53 -14.94 4.02 13.95
C SER A 53 -15.07 2.59 14.46
N LYS A 54 -14.86 1.57 13.61
CA LYS A 54 -14.84 0.16 14.03
C LYS A 54 -13.79 -0.12 15.11
N HIS A 55 -12.64 0.56 15.07
CA HIS A 55 -11.59 0.40 16.08
C HIS A 55 -11.96 1.02 17.42
N TRP A 56 -12.55 2.22 17.43
CA TRP A 56 -13.09 2.83 18.66
C TRP A 56 -14.19 1.96 19.29
N ASP A 57 -15.14 1.47 18.48
CA ASP A 57 -16.20 0.57 18.97
C ASP A 57 -15.62 -0.73 19.55
N ARG A 58 -14.54 -1.26 18.94
CA ARG A 58 -13.87 -2.49 19.41
C ARG A 58 -13.14 -2.29 20.73
N GLU A 59 -12.40 -1.20 20.93
CA GLU A 59 -11.70 -0.93 22.20
C GLU A 59 -12.69 -0.72 23.36
N ILE A 60 -13.85 -0.10 23.10
CA ILE A 60 -14.93 0.03 24.11
C ILE A 60 -15.56 -1.32 24.46
N MET A 61 -15.73 -2.21 23.47
CA MET A 61 -16.34 -3.53 23.67
C MET A 61 -15.38 -4.54 24.33
N GLU A 62 -14.09 -4.50 23.98
CA GLU A 62 -13.03 -5.36 24.53
C GLU A 62 -12.69 -5.04 25.99
N GLY A 63 -13.08 -3.86 26.49
CA GLY A 63 -13.03 -3.53 27.92
C GLY A 63 -14.00 -4.32 28.80
N ALA A 64 -14.97 -5.05 28.22
CA ALA A 64 -16.08 -5.62 28.98
C ALA A 64 -16.38 -7.12 28.79
N ILE A 65 -15.84 -7.86 27.79
CA ILE A 65 -16.27 -9.25 27.58
C ILE A 65 -15.13 -10.16 27.06
N TYR A 66 -14.99 -11.34 27.68
CA TYR A 66 -14.21 -12.50 27.19
C TYR A 66 -15.16 -13.58 26.62
N PRO A 67 -15.53 -13.56 25.33
CA PRO A 67 -16.17 -14.68 24.66
C PRO A 67 -15.15 -15.56 23.90
N PRO A 68 -15.46 -16.85 23.63
CA PRO A 68 -14.58 -17.77 22.91
C PRO A 68 -14.28 -17.37 21.45
N THR A 69 -15.00 -16.38 20.91
CA THR A 69 -14.87 -15.87 19.53
C THR A 69 -13.53 -15.15 19.27
N LEU A 70 -12.94 -14.50 20.28
CA LEU A 70 -11.65 -13.81 20.16
C LEU A 70 -10.51 -14.75 19.71
N LYS A 71 -10.56 -16.03 20.08
CA LYS A 71 -9.54 -17.01 19.67
C LYS A 71 -9.69 -17.41 18.21
N THR A 72 -10.92 -17.56 17.73
CA THR A 72 -11.22 -17.90 16.33
C THR A 72 -10.97 -16.74 15.39
N GLU A 73 -11.29 -15.50 15.79
CA GLU A 73 -10.98 -14.28 15.02
C GLU A 73 -9.46 -14.06 14.90
N LYS A 74 -8.72 -14.19 16.01
CA LYS A 74 -7.25 -14.13 15.97
C LYS A 74 -6.62 -15.22 15.09
N LYS A 75 -7.25 -16.41 15.00
CA LYS A 75 -6.80 -17.48 14.10
C LYS A 75 -7.09 -17.14 12.64
N PHE A 76 -8.28 -16.61 12.35
CA PHE A 76 -8.69 -16.20 11.02
C PHE A 76 -7.83 -15.04 10.46
N GLU A 77 -7.57 -14.02 11.27
CA GLU A 77 -6.67 -12.91 10.90
C GLU A 77 -5.24 -13.39 10.61
N LYS A 78 -4.74 -14.34 11.42
CA LYS A 78 -3.44 -15.00 11.16
C LYS A 78 -3.44 -15.78 9.85
N GLU A 79 -4.49 -16.54 9.55
CA GLU A 79 -4.61 -17.29 8.30
C GLU A 79 -4.69 -16.37 7.07
N LYS A 80 -5.40 -15.24 7.19
CA LYS A 80 -5.48 -14.22 6.13
C LYS A 80 -4.12 -13.58 5.84
N VAL A 81 -3.35 -13.27 6.88
CA VAL A 81 -1.97 -12.76 6.72
C VAL A 81 -1.06 -13.78 6.03
N LEU A 82 -1.24 -15.08 6.31
CA LEU A 82 -0.41 -16.17 5.77
C LEU A 82 -0.72 -16.56 4.32
N THR A 83 -1.86 -16.14 3.79
CA THR A 83 -2.33 -16.54 2.44
C THR A 83 -2.67 -15.36 1.53
N GLY A 84 -2.75 -14.15 2.07
CA GLY A 84 -3.13 -12.96 1.32
C GLY A 84 -1.99 -12.36 0.48
N THR A 85 -2.35 -11.82 -0.68
CA THR A 85 -1.48 -10.98 -1.51
C THR A 85 -1.81 -9.53 -1.19
N PHE A 86 -0.83 -8.81 -0.65
CA PHE A 86 -1.05 -7.49 -0.06
C PHE A 86 -0.32 -6.38 -0.80
N GLY A 87 -0.98 -5.23 -0.88
CA GLY A 87 -0.37 -3.97 -1.25
C GLY A 87 -0.75 -2.85 -0.30
N ILE A 88 -0.15 -1.69 -0.48
CA ILE A 88 -0.43 -0.49 0.29
C ILE A 88 -0.63 0.71 -0.66
N PRO A 89 -1.61 1.59 -0.41
CA PRO A 89 -1.77 2.81 -1.20
C PRO A 89 -0.53 3.70 -1.12
N PHE A 90 -0.05 4.19 -2.27
CA PHE A 90 1.11 5.08 -2.33
C PHE A 90 0.78 6.51 -1.89
N LYS A 91 -0.48 6.94 -2.10
CA LYS A 91 -1.00 8.29 -1.81
C LYS A 91 -0.48 8.91 -0.51
N PRO A 92 -0.57 8.24 0.66
CA PRO A 92 -0.20 8.87 1.92
C PRO A 92 1.30 9.15 1.99
N PHE A 93 2.14 8.30 1.41
CA PHE A 93 3.59 8.50 1.40
C PHE A 93 3.98 9.66 0.50
N LEU A 94 3.40 9.73 -0.70
CA LEU A 94 3.64 10.84 -1.63
C LEU A 94 3.13 12.16 -1.04
N ALA A 95 1.94 12.21 -0.46
CA ALA A 95 1.41 13.41 0.18
C ALA A 95 2.28 13.87 1.37
N ASN A 96 2.73 12.94 2.22
CA ASN A 96 3.58 13.26 3.37
C ASN A 96 4.98 13.74 2.98
N SER A 97 5.44 13.46 1.76
CA SER A 97 6.70 14.04 1.25
C SER A 97 6.61 15.55 1.02
N GLU A 98 5.38 16.11 1.00
CA GLU A 98 5.08 17.49 0.63
C GLU A 98 5.78 17.87 -0.70
N PRO A 99 5.33 17.33 -1.85
CA PRO A 99 5.85 17.69 -3.17
C PRO A 99 5.74 19.20 -3.41
N ALA A 100 6.71 19.76 -4.13
CA ALA A 100 6.65 21.17 -4.53
C ALA A 100 5.48 21.43 -5.50
N ASP A 101 4.93 22.65 -5.49
CA ASP A 101 3.77 23.01 -6.32
C ASP A 101 4.04 22.91 -7.84
N ASP A 102 5.31 23.03 -8.24
CA ASP A 102 5.77 22.90 -9.63
C ASP A 102 6.17 21.46 -10.01
N ALA A 103 6.04 20.51 -9.08
CA ALA A 103 6.28 19.10 -9.34
C ALA A 103 5.01 18.44 -9.89
N HIS A 104 5.16 17.71 -10.98
CA HIS A 104 4.03 17.13 -11.72
C HIS A 104 4.26 15.68 -12.13
N THR A 105 5.49 15.19 -12.01
CA THR A 105 5.86 13.86 -12.49
C THR A 105 6.54 13.06 -11.39
N LEU A 106 6.09 11.82 -11.23
CA LEU A 106 6.76 10.81 -10.42
C LEU A 106 7.59 9.91 -11.34
N VAL A 107 8.85 9.70 -11.01
CA VAL A 107 9.70 8.70 -11.63
C VAL A 107 9.81 7.50 -10.70
N ILE A 108 9.49 6.32 -11.22
CA ILE A 108 9.63 5.03 -10.55
C ILE A 108 10.94 4.42 -11.04
N HIS A 109 11.86 4.15 -10.11
CA HIS A 109 13.14 3.52 -10.40
C HIS A 109 13.01 2.01 -10.29
N SER A 110 13.25 1.29 -11.38
CA SER A 110 13.28 -0.17 -11.43
C SER A 110 14.60 -0.65 -12.03
N THR A 111 15.00 -1.89 -11.75
CA THR A 111 16.14 -2.52 -12.45
C THR A 111 15.93 -2.61 -13.95
N ASP A 112 14.67 -2.64 -14.40
CA ASP A 112 14.29 -2.77 -15.80
C ASP A 112 14.23 -1.41 -16.52
N GLY A 113 14.28 -0.30 -15.78
CA GLY A 113 14.28 1.06 -16.31
C GLY A 113 13.61 2.08 -15.40
N GLU A 114 13.51 3.32 -15.89
CA GLU A 114 12.75 4.39 -15.25
C GLU A 114 11.37 4.54 -15.91
N TYR A 115 10.33 4.71 -15.09
CA TYR A 115 8.96 4.93 -15.57
C TYR A 115 8.46 6.28 -15.06
N GLU A 116 8.08 7.17 -15.97
CA GLU A 116 7.51 8.48 -15.63
C GLU A 116 5.97 8.40 -15.59
N VAL A 117 5.39 8.88 -14.51
CA VAL A 117 3.94 8.83 -14.24
C VAL A 117 3.46 10.22 -13.81
N PRO A 118 2.39 10.77 -14.41
CA PRO A 118 1.81 12.03 -13.97
C PRO A 118 1.22 11.90 -12.57
N PHE A 119 1.25 12.98 -11.79
CA PHE A 119 0.80 12.97 -10.39
C PHE A 119 -0.63 12.46 -10.18
N GLU A 120 -1.55 12.78 -11.10
CA GLU A 120 -2.94 12.29 -11.05
C GLU A 120 -2.98 10.76 -10.93
N SER A 121 -2.17 10.05 -11.72
CA SER A 121 -2.04 8.60 -11.65
C SER A 121 -1.13 8.16 -10.51
N ALA A 122 -0.10 8.94 -10.17
CA ALA A 122 0.84 8.63 -9.10
C ALA A 122 0.15 8.51 -7.74
N PHE A 123 -0.82 9.38 -7.44
CA PHE A 123 -1.57 9.33 -6.18
C PHE A 123 -2.47 8.09 -6.06
N ASP A 124 -2.80 7.44 -7.17
CA ASP A 124 -3.63 6.23 -7.18
C ASP A 124 -2.79 4.94 -7.22
N LEU A 125 -1.45 5.03 -7.20
CA LEU A 125 -0.59 3.85 -7.23
C LEU A 125 -0.76 2.98 -5.98
N ILE A 126 -0.64 1.68 -6.18
CA ILE A 126 -0.62 0.66 -5.13
C ILE A 126 0.74 -0.05 -5.16
N LEU A 127 1.38 -0.13 -4.01
CA LEU A 127 2.66 -0.82 -3.82
C LEU A 127 2.40 -2.22 -3.27
N ALA A 128 2.47 -3.25 -4.11
CA ALA A 128 2.41 -4.63 -3.66
C ALA A 128 3.74 -5.02 -3.02
N PHE A 129 3.69 -5.64 -1.85
CA PHE A 129 4.88 -6.01 -1.08
C PHE A 129 4.86 -7.47 -0.60
N SER A 130 3.72 -8.14 -0.74
CA SER A 130 3.53 -9.54 -0.33
C SER A 130 2.70 -10.29 -1.35
N ASP A 131 3.14 -11.50 -1.69
CA ASP A 131 2.39 -12.47 -2.48
C ASP A 131 2.19 -13.76 -1.69
N THR A 132 0.92 -14.18 -1.54
CA THR A 132 0.54 -15.37 -0.79
C THR A 132 1.18 -15.42 0.61
N GLY A 133 1.13 -14.29 1.32
CA GLY A 133 1.66 -14.09 2.67
C GLY A 133 3.18 -14.00 2.77
N LYS A 134 3.91 -13.99 1.65
CA LYS A 134 5.37 -13.92 1.62
C LYS A 134 5.87 -12.61 1.01
N PRO A 135 6.92 -12.00 1.55
CA PRO A 135 7.57 -10.85 0.92
C PRO A 135 8.03 -11.17 -0.51
N LEU A 136 8.02 -10.16 -1.38
CA LEU A 136 8.56 -10.25 -2.73
C LEU A 136 10.09 -10.25 -2.67
N ILE A 137 10.72 -11.40 -2.98
CA ILE A 137 12.19 -11.56 -2.89
C ILE A 137 12.85 -11.58 -4.27
N ALA A 138 12.28 -12.30 -5.23
CA ALA A 138 12.92 -12.53 -6.54
C ALA A 138 12.84 -11.30 -7.46
N ASP A 139 11.72 -10.58 -7.43
CA ASP A 139 11.42 -9.41 -8.26
C ASP A 139 10.90 -8.22 -7.42
N GLY A 140 11.26 -8.20 -6.14
CA GLY A 140 10.87 -7.19 -5.16
C GLY A 140 11.91 -6.09 -4.95
N PRO A 141 11.82 -5.31 -3.85
CA PRO A 141 10.97 -5.52 -2.69
C PRO A 141 9.49 -5.14 -2.91
N VAL A 142 9.16 -4.42 -3.98
CA VAL A 142 7.81 -3.95 -4.29
C VAL A 142 7.50 -4.07 -5.79
N HIS A 143 6.24 -4.37 -6.10
CA HIS A 143 5.66 -4.15 -7.43
C HIS A 143 4.69 -2.97 -7.41
N VAL A 144 4.69 -2.14 -8.45
CA VAL A 144 3.77 -1.00 -8.58
C VAL A 144 2.62 -1.34 -9.52
N TYR A 145 1.41 -1.14 -9.02
CA TYR A 145 0.16 -1.24 -9.77
C TYR A 145 -0.49 0.13 -9.90
N PHE A 146 -1.09 0.40 -11.05
CA PHE A 146 -2.02 1.53 -11.19
C PHE A 146 -3.32 1.21 -10.47
N GLY A 147 -3.88 2.18 -9.74
CA GLY A 147 -5.10 1.97 -8.98
C GLY A 147 -6.33 1.63 -9.84
N ASP A 148 -6.28 1.88 -11.15
CA ASP A 148 -7.31 1.44 -12.11
C ASP A 148 -7.17 -0.03 -12.56
N GLY A 149 -6.08 -0.70 -12.19
CA GLY A 149 -5.79 -2.07 -12.57
C GLY A 149 -5.34 -2.25 -14.02
N SER A 150 -5.04 -1.16 -14.75
CA SER A 150 -4.62 -1.21 -16.16
C SER A 150 -3.39 -2.08 -16.39
N ASN A 151 -2.49 -2.16 -15.41
CA ASN A 151 -1.27 -2.97 -15.47
C ASN A 151 -1.32 -4.23 -14.57
N GLN A 152 -2.50 -4.73 -14.20
CA GLN A 152 -2.61 -5.88 -13.29
C GLN A 152 -1.85 -7.13 -13.79
N GLN A 153 -1.79 -7.33 -15.10
CA GLN A 153 -1.09 -8.49 -15.70
C GLN A 153 0.40 -8.25 -15.88
N ASP A 154 0.85 -7.00 -15.86
CA ASP A 154 2.24 -6.60 -16.10
C ASP A 154 2.62 -5.43 -15.20
N PRO A 155 2.74 -5.65 -13.87
CA PRO A 155 3.10 -4.61 -12.94
C PRO A 155 4.56 -4.18 -13.10
N ILE A 156 4.89 -2.98 -12.66
CA ILE A 156 6.30 -2.53 -12.63
C ILE A 156 6.98 -3.21 -11.45
N LYS A 157 7.98 -4.05 -11.73
CA LYS A 157 8.68 -4.88 -10.73
C LYS A 157 10.03 -4.29 -10.36
N ASN A 158 10.73 -4.94 -9.41
CA ASN A 158 12.09 -4.58 -9.00
C ASN A 158 12.25 -3.10 -8.63
N VAL A 159 11.23 -2.52 -8.02
CA VAL A 159 11.22 -1.09 -7.70
C VAL A 159 12.20 -0.82 -6.58
N SER A 160 13.08 0.16 -6.78
CA SER A 160 14.16 0.54 -5.87
C SER A 160 13.95 1.93 -5.24
N GLY A 161 13.08 2.77 -5.81
CA GLY A 161 12.81 4.09 -5.28
C GLY A 161 11.96 4.96 -6.18
N PHE A 162 11.74 6.18 -5.73
CA PHE A 162 10.90 7.16 -6.39
C PHE A 162 11.57 8.54 -6.36
N THR A 163 11.44 9.27 -7.47
CA THR A 163 11.89 10.66 -7.58
C THR A 163 10.77 11.53 -8.12
N VAL A 164 10.46 12.59 -7.38
CA VAL A 164 9.51 13.62 -7.77
C VAL A 164 10.22 14.70 -8.59
N LYS A 165 9.65 15.05 -9.75
CA LYS A 165 10.16 16.06 -10.70
C LYS A 165 9.14 17.17 -10.94
#